data_AF-F8NRK3-F1
#
_entry.id   AF-F8NRK3-F1
#
_cell.length_a   1.000
_cell.length_b   1.000
_cell.length_c   1.000
_cell.angle_alpha   90.00
_cell.angle_beta   90.00
_cell.angle_gamma   90.00
#
_symmetry.space_group_name_H-M   'P 1'
#
loop_
_entity.id
_entity.type
_entity.pdbx_description
1 polymer ?
#
loop_
_entity_poly.entity_id
_entity_poly.type
_entity_poly.pdbx_seq_one_letter_code
_entity_poly.pdbx_strand_id
1 'polypeptide(L)'
;MSSSLLSSRAHAGNTQQQQVDVQSQFTTLTQRIEGIARAWDSNVPECRFQHYFYNLVDPNQVNLYGRPPNATNETLWQKAVRENPDPTCLVPALAVGF
;
A
#
# COMPACT_ATOMS: atom_id res chain seq x y z
N MET A 1 11.72 58.51 13.46
CA MET A 1 10.60 59.15 14.18
C MET A 1 9.34 58.36 13.87
N SER A 2 8.79 57.71 14.90
CA SER A 2 7.44 57.08 15.01
C SER A 2 7.12 55.88 14.10
N SER A 3 6.88 54.63 14.55
CA SER A 3 6.09 54.03 15.65
C SER A 3 4.68 53.60 15.24
N SER A 4 4.45 52.28 15.35
CA SER A 4 3.19 51.53 15.59
C SER A 4 2.18 51.48 14.42
N LEU A 5 1.54 50.35 14.09
CA LEU A 5 0.59 49.61 14.93
C LEU A 5 0.58 48.10 14.60
N LEU A 6 0.85 47.26 15.60
CA LEU A 6 0.46 45.86 15.61
C LEU A 6 -1.06 45.77 15.70
N SER A 7 -1.72 45.18 14.70
CA SER A 7 -3.13 44.82 14.82
C SER A 7 -3.24 43.35 15.25
N SER A 8 -3.18 43.15 16.56
CA SER A 8 -3.53 41.88 17.20
C SER A 8 -5.06 41.73 17.15
N ARG A 9 -5.58 41.16 16.06
CA ARG A 9 -6.99 40.73 16.02
C ARG A 9 -7.12 39.45 16.85
N ALA A 10 -7.43 39.62 18.13
CA ALA A 10 -7.90 38.54 18.98
C ALA A 10 -9.18 37.93 18.37
N HIS A 11 -9.07 36.72 17.82
CA HIS A 11 -10.24 35.89 17.56
C HIS A 11 -10.66 35.25 18.89
N ALA A 12 -11.61 35.88 19.56
CA ALA A 12 -12.47 35.17 20.50
C ALA A 12 -13.53 34.44 19.65
N GLY A 13 -13.31 33.14 19.38
CA GLY A 13 -14.23 32.32 18.60
C GLY A 13 -13.97 30.84 18.77
N ASN A 14 -14.89 30.15 19.44
CA ASN A 14 -15.10 28.70 19.52
C ASN A 14 -13.90 27.79 19.84
N THR A 15 -13.57 27.67 21.12
CA THR A 15 -12.69 26.61 21.67
C THR A 15 -13.21 25.18 21.40
N GLN A 16 -14.51 24.99 21.17
CA GLN A 16 -15.10 23.66 20.92
C GLN A 16 -14.91 23.14 19.48
N GLN A 17 -14.88 24.00 18.46
CA GLN A 17 -14.67 23.57 17.07
C GLN A 17 -13.19 23.27 16.78
N GLN A 18 -12.27 23.95 17.46
CA GLN A 18 -10.84 23.79 17.24
C GLN A 18 -10.29 22.48 17.85
N GLN A 19 -10.93 21.94 18.89
CA GLN A 19 -10.56 20.64 19.47
C GLN A 19 -10.92 19.44 18.58
N VAL A 20 -12.03 19.50 17.84
CA VAL A 20 -12.48 18.42 16.94
C VAL A 20 -11.54 18.28 15.73
N ASP A 21 -11.03 19.40 15.21
CA ASP A 21 -10.13 19.42 14.06
C ASP A 21 -8.73 18.85 14.40
N VAL A 22 -8.19 19.13 15.59
CA VAL A 22 -6.89 18.57 16.01
C VAL A 22 -6.96 17.05 16.19
N GLN A 23 -8.04 16.53 16.77
CA GLN A 23 -8.24 15.08 16.96
C GLN A 23 -8.42 14.33 15.64
N SER A 24 -9.14 14.91 14.67
CA SER A 24 -9.34 14.31 13.35
C SER A 24 -8.04 14.30 12.54
N GLN A 25 -7.25 15.38 12.62
CA GLN A 25 -5.93 15.47 12.00
C GLN A 25 -4.96 14.44 12.59
N PHE A 26 -4.93 14.29 13.92
CA PHE A 26 -4.13 13.27 14.58
C PHE A 26 -4.51 11.86 14.12
N THR A 27 -5.80 11.55 14.11
CA THR A 27 -6.31 10.26 13.65
C THR A 27 -5.90 9.97 12.20
N THR A 28 -6.05 10.96 11.31
CA THR A 28 -5.65 10.83 9.90
C THR A 28 -4.15 10.59 9.75
N LEU A 29 -3.33 11.27 10.56
CA LEU A 29 -1.88 11.09 10.56
C LEU A 29 -1.49 9.68 11.02
N THR A 30 -2.07 9.20 12.12
CA THR A 30 -1.83 7.84 12.63
C THR A 30 -2.20 6.79 11.59
N GLN A 31 -3.37 6.91 10.94
CA GLN A 31 -3.78 6.01 9.87
C GLN A 31 -2.80 6.00 8.70
N ARG A 32 -2.26 7.16 8.32
CA ARG A 32 -1.24 7.24 7.26
C ARG A 32 0.06 6.56 7.65
N ILE A 33 0.53 6.76 8.88
CA ILE A 33 1.75 6.12 9.40
C ILE A 33 1.57 4.60 9.42
N GLU A 34 0.45 4.10 9.96
CA GLU A 34 0.14 2.68 9.95
C GLU A 34 0.01 2.13 8.52
N GLY A 35 -0.59 2.89 7.61
CA GLY A 35 -0.69 2.53 6.20
C GLY A 35 0.69 2.38 5.55
N ILE A 36 1.63 3.27 5.87
CA ILE A 36 3.03 3.15 5.43
C ILE A 36 3.67 1.91 6.03
N ALA A 37 3.51 1.67 7.34
CA ALA A 37 4.08 0.49 7.98
C ALA A 37 3.56 -0.82 7.34
N ARG A 38 2.24 -0.93 7.13
CA ARG A 38 1.60 -2.08 6.46
C ARG A 38 2.07 -2.26 5.02
N ALA A 39 2.28 -1.17 4.30
CA ALA A 39 2.78 -1.21 2.92
C ALA A 39 4.19 -1.83 2.78
N TRP A 40 4.97 -1.91 3.86
CA TRP A 40 6.32 -2.46 3.88
C TRP A 40 6.42 -3.81 4.59
N ASP A 41 5.36 -4.28 5.25
CA ASP A 41 5.34 -5.58 5.93
C ASP A 41 5.03 -6.69 4.93
N SER A 42 5.91 -7.69 4.81
CA SER A 42 5.75 -8.80 3.86
C SER A 42 4.74 -9.86 4.31
N ASN A 43 4.29 -9.80 5.57
CA ASN A 43 3.34 -10.76 6.13
C ASN A 43 1.88 -10.37 5.87
N VAL A 44 1.63 -9.17 5.35
CA VAL A 44 0.28 -8.65 5.12
C VAL A 44 -0.02 -8.46 3.62
N PRO A 45 -1.27 -8.69 3.18
CA PRO A 45 -1.69 -8.51 1.79
C PRO A 45 -1.48 -7.09 1.22
N GLU A 46 -1.47 -6.08 2.09
CA GLU A 46 -1.31 -4.67 1.73
C GLU A 46 0.15 -4.29 1.40
N CYS A 47 1.09 -5.23 1.54
CA CYS A 47 2.48 -5.03 1.14
C CYS A 47 2.55 -4.51 -0.29
N ARG A 48 3.21 -3.37 -0.51
CA ARG A 48 3.32 -2.78 -1.86
C ARG A 48 4.44 -3.41 -2.68
N PHE A 49 5.28 -4.25 -2.08
CA PHE A 49 6.40 -4.94 -2.71
C PHE A 49 5.99 -6.33 -3.18
N GLN A 50 4.99 -6.40 -4.05
CA GLN A 50 4.52 -7.63 -4.66
C GLN A 50 4.97 -7.69 -6.12
N HIS A 51 5.78 -8.68 -6.47
CA HIS A 51 6.25 -8.89 -7.84
C HIS A 51 6.10 -10.35 -8.25
N TYR A 52 5.77 -10.57 -9.52
CA TYR A 52 5.72 -11.92 -10.09
C TYR A 52 6.99 -12.21 -10.87
N PHE A 53 7.65 -13.28 -10.49
CA PHE A 53 8.71 -13.91 -11.28
C PHE A 53 8.15 -15.15 -11.97
N TYR A 54 8.93 -15.72 -12.88
CA TYR A 54 8.53 -16.87 -13.69
C TYR A 54 9.52 -18.00 -13.46
N ASN A 55 9.10 -19.02 -12.72
CA ASN A 55 9.94 -20.17 -12.42
C ASN A 55 9.84 -21.20 -13.55
N LEU A 56 10.98 -21.75 -13.95
CA LEU A 56 11.04 -22.86 -14.87
C LEU A 56 10.59 -24.16 -14.19
N VAL A 57 9.67 -24.86 -14.84
CA VAL A 57 9.16 -26.16 -14.42
C VAL A 57 9.14 -27.12 -15.60
N ASP A 58 9.11 -28.43 -15.32
CA ASP A 58 8.91 -29.43 -16.36
C ASP A 58 7.54 -29.19 -17.05
N PRO A 59 7.46 -29.18 -18.40
CA PRO A 59 6.20 -28.99 -19.11
C PRO A 59 5.07 -29.92 -18.69
N ASN A 60 5.39 -31.16 -18.28
CA ASN A 60 4.39 -32.13 -17.81
C ASN A 60 3.85 -31.78 -16.42
N GLN A 61 4.53 -30.91 -15.68
CA GLN A 61 4.17 -30.51 -14.32
C GLN A 61 3.50 -29.14 -14.25
N VAL A 62 3.51 -28.34 -15.31
CA VAL A 62 2.88 -26.99 -15.33
C VAL A 62 1.44 -27.01 -14.81
N ASN A 63 0.67 -28.03 -15.22
CA ASN A 63 -0.73 -28.20 -14.82
C ASN A 63 -0.95 -28.42 -13.31
N LEU A 64 0.11 -28.74 -12.57
CA LEU A 64 0.08 -28.92 -11.10
C LEU A 64 0.17 -27.58 -10.36
N TYR A 65 0.58 -26.52 -11.05
CA TYR A 65 0.76 -25.19 -10.46
C TYR A 65 -0.46 -24.32 -10.76
N GLY A 66 -0.85 -23.53 -9.76
CA GLY A 66 -1.97 -22.61 -9.85
C GLY A 66 -1.72 -21.37 -9.00
N ARG A 67 -2.78 -20.57 -8.80
CA ARG A 67 -2.68 -19.37 -7.99
C ARG A 67 -2.30 -19.72 -6.55
N PRO A 68 -1.20 -19.17 -6.00
CA PRO A 68 -0.82 -19.47 -4.63
C PRO A 68 -1.79 -18.78 -3.64
N PRO A 69 -1.97 -19.33 -2.42
CA PRO A 69 -2.95 -18.80 -1.45
C PRO A 69 -2.69 -17.35 -1.01
N ASN A 70 -1.44 -16.90 -1.05
CA ASN A 70 -1.04 -15.54 -0.70
C ASN A 70 -1.20 -14.52 -1.85
N ALA A 71 -1.54 -14.96 -3.06
CA ALA A 71 -1.87 -14.08 -4.19
C ALA A 71 -3.31 -13.56 -4.08
N THR A 72 -3.55 -12.70 -3.09
CA THR A 72 -4.85 -12.09 -2.79
C THR A 72 -5.25 -11.01 -3.82
N ASN A 73 -4.27 -10.37 -4.47
CA ASN A 73 -4.51 -9.38 -5.51
C ASN A 73 -4.77 -10.07 -6.87
N GLU A 74 -6.06 -10.27 -7.18
CA GLU A 74 -6.50 -10.91 -8.43
C GLU A 74 -6.00 -10.20 -9.68
N THR A 75 -6.01 -8.87 -9.69
CA THR A 75 -5.57 -8.07 -10.84
C THR A 75 -4.10 -8.30 -11.16
N LEU A 76 -3.24 -8.37 -10.14
CA LEU A 76 -1.82 -8.67 -10.33
C LEU A 76 -1.59 -10.11 -10.79
N TRP A 77 -2.34 -11.07 -10.24
CA TRP A 77 -2.27 -12.47 -10.66
C TRP A 77 -2.65 -12.63 -12.13
N GLN A 78 -3.81 -12.10 -12.55
CA GLN A 78 -4.28 -12.17 -13.94
C GLN A 78 -3.29 -11.50 -14.90
N LYS A 79 -2.68 -10.39 -14.48
CA LYS A 79 -1.62 -9.74 -15.25
C LYS A 79 -0.42 -10.67 -15.44
N ALA A 80 0.06 -11.31 -14.37
CA ALA A 80 1.20 -12.22 -14.43
C ALA A 80 0.94 -13.47 -15.30
N VAL A 81 -0.26 -14.04 -15.23
CA VAL A 81 -0.64 -15.17 -16.10
C VAL A 81 -0.65 -14.75 -17.58
N ARG A 82 -1.22 -13.58 -17.88
CA ARG A 82 -1.32 -13.05 -19.25
C ARG A 82 0.03 -12.63 -19.83
N GLU A 83 0.91 -12.07 -19.01
CA GLU A 83 2.23 -11.57 -19.42
C GLU A 83 3.34 -12.62 -19.28
N ASN A 84 2.99 -13.87 -18.99
CA ASN A 84 3.93 -14.98 -18.91
C ASN A 84 4.63 -15.20 -20.28
N PRO A 85 5.97 -15.11 -20.35
CA PRO A 85 6.69 -15.20 -21.61
C PRO A 85 6.67 -16.61 -22.24
N ASP A 86 6.48 -17.67 -21.44
CA ASP A 86 6.30 -19.04 -21.96
C ASP A 86 5.45 -19.88 -21.00
N PRO A 87 4.11 -19.90 -21.18
CA PRO A 87 3.22 -20.67 -20.30
C PRO A 87 3.36 -22.19 -20.44
N THR A 88 4.18 -22.71 -21.36
CA THR A 88 4.40 -24.15 -21.52
C THR A 88 5.44 -24.71 -20.55
N CYS A 89 6.28 -23.85 -19.96
CA CYS A 89 7.32 -24.27 -19.02
C CYS A 89 7.61 -23.24 -17.91
N LEU A 90 6.97 -22.08 -17.91
CA LEU A 90 7.12 -21.06 -16.87
C LEU A 90 5.82 -20.89 -16.07
N VAL A 91 5.95 -20.81 -14.75
CA VAL A 91 4.83 -20.59 -13.84
C VAL A 91 5.03 -19.31 -13.01
N PRO A 92 4.00 -18.45 -12.86
CA PRO A 92 4.10 -17.25 -12.05
C PRO A 92 4.33 -17.59 -10.58
N ALA A 93 5.34 -16.97 -9.97
CA ALA A 93 5.68 -17.10 -8.55
C ALA A 93 5.64 -15.71 -7.90
N LEU A 94 4.80 -15.55 -6.88
CA LEU A 94 4.68 -14.30 -6.12
C LEU A 94 5.85 -14.15 -5.14
N ALA A 95 6.63 -13.09 -5.32
CA ALA A 95 7.60 -12.61 -4.33
C ALA A 95 7.01 -11.41 -3.58
N VAL A 96 7.16 -11.41 -2.24
CA VAL A 96 6.68 -10.34 -1.36
C VAL A 96 7.83 -9.83 -0.51
N GLY A 97 8.15 -8.53 -0.60
CA GLY A 97 9.27 -7.90 0.08
C GLY A 97 10.46 -7.60 -0.84
N PHE A 98 11.65 -7.50 -0.24
CA PHE A 98 12.94 -7.26 -0.90
C PHE A 98 13.89 -8.45 -0.70
#